data_AF-A0A1M6DNB5-F1
#
_entry.id   AF-A0A1M6DNB5-F1
#
_cell.length_a   1.000
_cell.length_b   1.000
_cell.length_c   1.000
_cell.angle_alpha   90.00
_cell.angle_beta   90.00
_cell.angle_gamma   90.00
#
_symmetry.space_group_name_H-M   'P 1'
#
loop_
_entity.id
_entity.type
_entity.pdbx_description
1 polymer ?
#
loop_
_entity_poly.entity_id
_entity_poly.type
_entity_poly.pdbx_seq_one_letter_code
_entity_poly.pdbx_strand_id
1 'polypeptide(L)'
;MGYRTDNTSWSEVVTTASGSAKLSHSYSYIDKLGYVYNEPLKEWILKVDIQKRQWFRHEYASFKCTDGYTRSGTADCIPTNGYSPIKEDMKYNYNNDSYIKAEASYRYKYNLGPYRDVFVPLY
;
A
#
# COMPACT_ATOMS: atom_id res chain seq x y z
N MET A 1 26.08 22.40 -54.16
CA MET A 1 25.66 21.94 -52.82
C MET A 1 24.61 22.91 -52.32
N GLY A 2 23.33 22.57 -52.48
CA GLY A 2 22.23 23.37 -51.95
C GLY A 2 21.94 22.94 -50.52
N TYR A 3 22.05 23.86 -49.56
CA TYR A 3 21.59 23.62 -48.21
C TYR A 3 20.07 23.52 -48.23
N ARG A 4 19.53 22.38 -47.80
CA ARG A 4 18.11 22.23 -47.52
C ARG A 4 17.83 23.10 -46.29
N THR A 5 17.31 24.30 -46.50
CA THR A 5 16.70 25.06 -45.42
C THR A 5 15.39 24.37 -45.13
N ASP A 6 15.42 23.45 -44.18
CA ASP A 6 14.24 22.84 -43.59
C ASP A 6 13.52 23.96 -42.84
N ASN A 7 12.70 24.70 -43.58
CA ASN A 7 11.89 25.80 -43.09
C ASN A 7 10.71 25.16 -42.35
N THR A 8 10.99 24.53 -41.20
CA THR A 8 9.95 23.97 -40.32
C THR A 8 9.08 25.14 -39.90
N SER A 9 7.92 25.26 -40.52
CA SER A 9 6.98 26.30 -40.16
C SER A 9 6.53 26.03 -38.73
N TRP A 10 6.59 27.02 -37.85
CA TRP A 10 6.02 26.91 -36.49
C TRP A 10 4.52 26.55 -36.51
N SER A 11 3.84 26.69 -37.65
CA SER A 11 2.47 26.19 -37.86
C SER A 11 2.34 24.67 -37.91
N GLU A 12 3.45 23.93 -38.08
CA GLU A 12 3.51 22.46 -38.04
C GLU A 12 3.76 21.94 -36.61
N VAL A 13 4.07 22.84 -35.68
CA VAL A 13 4.30 22.53 -34.27
C VAL A 13 2.99 22.71 -33.51
N VAL A 14 2.29 21.60 -33.26
CA VAL A 14 1.01 21.59 -32.53
C VAL A 14 1.26 21.30 -31.06
N THR A 15 0.71 22.10 -30.16
CA THR A 15 0.72 21.80 -28.72
C THR A 15 -0.48 20.91 -28.36
N THR A 16 -0.25 19.87 -27.56
CA THR A 16 -1.32 19.03 -27.03
C THR A 16 -2.01 19.70 -25.85
N ALA A 17 -3.24 19.28 -25.54
CA ALA A 17 -3.91 19.71 -24.32
C ALA A 17 -3.19 19.17 -23.08
N SER A 18 -3.30 19.88 -21.95
CA SER A 18 -2.68 19.47 -20.68
C SER A 18 -3.07 18.03 -20.30
N GLY A 19 -2.06 17.22 -19.97
CA GLY A 19 -2.27 15.90 -19.41
C GLY A 19 -2.62 15.94 -17.92
N SER A 20 -3.21 14.86 -17.43
CA SER A 20 -3.40 14.63 -15.98
C SER A 20 -2.64 13.38 -15.57
N ALA A 21 -1.82 13.50 -14.53
CA ALA A 21 -1.21 12.38 -13.85
C ALA A 21 -1.68 12.39 -12.39
N LYS A 22 -2.11 11.23 -11.90
CA LYS A 22 -2.50 11.01 -10.50
C LYS A 22 -1.67 9.88 -9.93
N LEU A 23 -1.01 10.17 -8.82
CA LEU A 23 -0.38 9.16 -7.97
C LEU A 23 -1.36 8.82 -6.86
N SER A 24 -1.67 7.54 -6.72
CA SER A 24 -2.56 7.01 -5.70
C SER A 24 -1.82 5.97 -4.87
N HIS A 25 -2.25 5.77 -3.64
CA HIS A 25 -1.72 4.74 -2.76
C HIS A 25 -2.85 3.85 -2.27
N SER A 26 -2.58 2.55 -2.16
CA SER A 26 -3.40 1.63 -1.39
C SER A 26 -2.63 1.09 -0.20
N TYR A 27 -3.38 0.64 0.80
CA TYR A 27 -2.84 0.13 2.05
C TYR A 27 -3.28 -1.32 2.26
N SER A 28 -2.34 -2.18 2.65
CA SER A 28 -2.64 -3.50 3.21
C SER A 28 -2.26 -3.53 4.68
N TYR A 29 -3.13 -4.12 5.50
CA TYR A 29 -2.95 -4.26 6.94
C TYR A 29 -2.74 -5.74 7.24
N ILE A 30 -1.62 -6.06 7.89
CA ILE A 30 -1.23 -7.44 8.19
C ILE A 30 -1.11 -7.56 9.71
N ASP A 31 -1.89 -8.47 10.28
CA ASP A 31 -1.91 -8.74 11.71
C ASP A 31 -0.84 -9.76 12.09
N LYS A 32 -0.25 -9.56 13.27
CA LYS A 32 0.49 -10.58 14.00
C LYS A 32 -0.21 -10.86 15.32
N LEU A 33 -0.70 -12.09 15.45
CA LEU A 33 -1.65 -12.47 16.50
C LEU A 33 -0.96 -13.33 17.57
N GLY A 34 -1.25 -13.04 18.83
CA GLY A 34 -0.87 -13.83 19.99
C GLY A 34 -2.10 -14.50 20.61
N TYR A 35 -2.17 -15.83 20.50
CA TYR A 35 -3.23 -16.66 21.05
C TYR A 35 -2.73 -17.49 22.24
N VAL A 36 -3.62 -17.76 23.19
CA VAL A 36 -3.39 -18.70 24.30
C VAL A 36 -4.48 -19.76 24.26
N TYR A 37 -4.09 -21.04 24.40
CA TYR A 37 -5.05 -22.14 24.46
C TYR A 37 -5.68 -22.22 25.84
N ASN A 38 -7.00 -22.13 25.90
CA ASN A 38 -7.79 -22.30 27.11
C ASN A 38 -8.26 -23.75 27.19
N GLU A 39 -7.61 -24.54 28.05
CA GLU A 39 -7.90 -25.96 28.22
C GLU A 39 -9.33 -26.24 28.72
N PRO A 40 -9.87 -25.54 29.74
CA PRO A 40 -11.26 -25.73 30.18
C PRO A 40 -12.31 -25.52 29.08
N LEU A 41 -12.10 -24.52 28.21
CA LEU A 41 -13.03 -24.17 27.13
C LEU A 41 -12.68 -24.83 25.79
N LYS A 42 -11.53 -25.52 25.71
CA LYS A 42 -11.00 -26.15 24.50
C LYS A 42 -10.91 -25.21 23.29
N GLU A 43 -10.54 -23.96 23.54
CA GLU A 43 -10.51 -22.90 22.53
C GLU A 43 -9.21 -22.10 22.55
N TRP A 44 -8.85 -21.52 21.40
CA TRP A 44 -7.76 -20.54 21.32
C TRP A 44 -8.32 -19.14 21.53
N ILE A 45 -7.79 -18.45 22.55
CA ILE A 45 -8.23 -17.10 22.91
C ILE A 45 -7.20 -16.09 22.42
N LEU A 46 -7.65 -15.14 21.60
CA LEU A 46 -6.83 -14.02 21.16
C LEU A 46 -6.53 -13.08 22.32
N LYS A 47 -5.26 -12.75 22.54
CA LYS A 47 -4.83 -11.82 23.60
C LYS A 47 -3.94 -10.68 23.10
N VAL A 48 -3.32 -10.81 21.94
CA VAL A 48 -2.48 -9.76 21.35
C VAL A 48 -2.75 -9.69 19.85
N ASP A 49 -2.93 -8.48 19.33
CA ASP A 49 -3.09 -8.18 17.91
C ASP A 49 -2.28 -6.92 17.60
N ILE A 50 -1.22 -7.07 16.80
CA ILE A 50 -0.34 -5.97 16.39
C ILE A 50 -0.29 -5.94 14.87
N GLN A 51 -0.59 -4.78 14.29
CA GLN A 51 -0.61 -4.61 12.84
C GLN A 51 0.70 -4.04 12.29
N LYS A 52 1.03 -4.43 11.07
CA LYS A 52 1.85 -3.61 10.16
C LYS A 52 1.01 -3.12 8.99
N ARG A 53 1.42 -2.00 8.39
CA ARG A 53 0.79 -1.44 7.19
C ARG A 53 1.78 -1.41 6.04
N GLN A 54 1.42 -2.01 4.92
CA GLN A 54 2.15 -1.96 3.66
C GLN A 54 1.52 -0.94 2.71
N TRP A 55 2.35 -0.16 2.01
CA TRP A 55 1.94 0.86 1.05
C TRP A 55 2.23 0.36 -0.36
N PHE A 56 1.25 0.47 -1.24
CA PHE A 56 1.39 0.14 -2.66
C PHE A 56 1.09 1.37 -3.50
N ARG A 57 1.83 1.53 -4.60
CA ARG A 57 1.70 2.67 -5.52
C ARG A 57 0.82 2.30 -6.70
N HIS A 58 -0.01 3.26 -7.10
CA HIS A 58 -0.79 3.18 -8.32
C HIS A 58 -0.57 4.46 -9.11
N GLU A 59 -0.32 4.30 -10.41
CA GLU A 59 -0.15 5.42 -11.31
C GLU A 59 -1.27 5.41 -12.34
N TYR A 60 -1.94 6.54 -12.50
CA TYR A 60 -2.89 6.77 -13.58
C TYR A 60 -2.45 8.00 -14.35
N ALA A 61 -2.32 7.86 -15.66
CA ALA A 61 -1.98 8.96 -16.54
C ALA A 61 -2.92 9.00 -17.74
N SER A 62 -3.33 10.21 -18.13
CA SER A 62 -4.18 10.45 -19.29
C SER A 62 -3.72 11.68 -20.06
N PHE A 63 -3.59 11.54 -21.38
CA PHE A 63 -3.12 12.59 -22.27
C PHE A 63 -3.97 12.63 -23.54
N LYS A 64 -4.28 13.83 -24.03
CA LYS A 64 -4.94 14.03 -25.32
C LYS A 64 -3.88 14.12 -26.41
N CYS A 65 -3.95 13.22 -27.38
CA CYS A 65 -3.04 13.22 -28.53
C CYS A 65 -3.50 14.21 -29.61
N THR A 66 -2.58 14.52 -30.53
CA THR A 66 -2.82 15.43 -31.66
C THR A 66 -3.87 14.90 -32.65
N ASP A 67 -4.13 13.59 -32.64
CA ASP A 67 -5.18 12.90 -33.39
C ASP A 67 -6.59 13.11 -32.80
N GLY A 68 -6.72 13.85 -31.69
CA GLY A 68 -7.98 14.13 -31.02
C GLY A 68 -8.42 13.05 -30.03
N TYR A 69 -7.74 11.91 -30.00
CA TYR A 69 -8.05 10.80 -29.10
C TYR A 69 -7.29 10.94 -27.77
N THR A 70 -7.94 10.50 -26.70
CA THR A 70 -7.29 10.40 -25.38
C THR A 70 -6.63 9.03 -25.25
N ARG A 71 -5.39 9.02 -24.77
CA ARG A 71 -4.67 7.81 -24.38
C ARG A 71 -4.51 7.81 -22.87
N SER A 72 -4.76 6.66 -22.24
CA SER A 72 -4.60 6.47 -20.80
C SER A 72 -3.77 5.23 -20.50
N GLY A 73 -3.03 5.28 -19.39
CA GLY A 73 -2.29 4.14 -18.86
C GLY A 73 -2.47 4.04 -17.35
N THR A 74 -2.51 2.81 -16.87
CA THR A 74 -2.47 2.47 -15.45
C THR A 74 -1.28 1.57 -15.17
N ALA A 75 -0.59 1.83 -14.05
CA ALA A 75 0.40 0.92 -13.51
C ALA A 75 0.03 0.61 -12.05
N ASP A 76 -0.35 -0.63 -11.79
CA ASP A 76 -0.70 -1.11 -10.45
C ASP A 76 0.46 -1.87 -9.83
N CYS A 77 1.11 -1.27 -8.83
CA CYS A 77 2.23 -1.89 -8.13
C CYS A 77 1.74 -2.64 -6.89
N ILE A 78 0.90 -3.66 -7.09
CA ILE A 78 0.35 -4.53 -6.04
C ILE A 78 0.96 -5.94 -6.08
N PRO A 79 0.85 -6.75 -5.00
CA PRO A 79 1.48 -8.07 -4.92
C PRO A 79 1.07 -9.02 -6.05
N THR A 80 -0.20 -8.98 -6.49
CA THR A 80 -0.70 -9.81 -7.60
C THR A 80 0.08 -9.58 -8.90
N ASN A 81 0.66 -8.40 -9.07
CA ASN A 81 1.45 -8.02 -10.25
C ASN A 81 2.96 -8.22 -10.04
N GLY A 82 3.37 -8.90 -8.95
CA GLY A 82 4.77 -9.20 -8.64
C GLY A 82 5.57 -8.03 -8.05
N TYR A 83 4.90 -6.94 -7.65
CA TYR A 83 5.55 -5.77 -7.06
C TYR A 83 5.50 -5.80 -5.52
N SER A 84 6.65 -5.48 -4.90
CA SER A 84 6.78 -5.29 -3.46
C SER A 84 6.20 -3.95 -3.00
N PRO A 85 5.81 -3.81 -1.71
CA PRO A 85 5.37 -2.53 -1.18
C PRO A 85 6.46 -1.47 -1.30
N ILE A 86 6.05 -0.23 -1.54
CA ILE A 86 6.96 0.92 -1.61
C ILE A 86 7.40 1.40 -0.22
N LYS A 87 6.65 1.04 0.82
CA LYS A 87 6.91 1.36 2.22
C LYS A 87 6.20 0.37 3.14
N GLU A 88 6.83 0.05 4.26
CA GLU A 88 6.17 -0.64 5.38
C GLU A 88 6.23 0.23 6.64
N ASP A 89 5.09 0.45 7.28
CA ASP A 89 5.00 1.01 8.63
C ASP A 89 4.73 -0.13 9.62
N MET A 90 5.69 -0.42 10.48
CA MET A 90 5.57 -1.45 11.51
C MET A 90 5.29 -0.82 12.87
N LYS A 91 4.30 -1.36 13.60
CA LYS A 91 4.07 -0.99 14.99
C LYS A 91 5.17 -1.53 15.91
N TYR A 92 5.26 -0.95 17.09
CA TYR A 92 6.23 -1.39 18.09
C TYR A 92 5.99 -2.86 18.45
N ASN A 93 7.06 -3.64 18.65
CA ASN A 93 7.04 -5.07 18.90
C ASN A 93 6.39 -5.97 17.81
N TYR A 94 6.01 -5.46 16.63
CA TYR A 94 5.42 -6.28 15.56
C TYR A 94 6.31 -7.49 15.18
N ASN A 95 7.63 -7.32 15.12
CA ASN A 95 8.57 -8.42 14.83
C ASN A 95 9.10 -9.12 16.09
N ASN A 96 8.62 -8.79 17.28
CA ASN A 96 9.11 -9.35 18.54
C ASN A 96 8.19 -10.47 19.04
N ASP A 97 8.42 -11.69 18.55
CA ASP A 97 7.63 -12.87 18.91
C ASP A 97 7.67 -13.18 20.41
N SER A 98 8.81 -12.94 21.05
CA SER A 98 8.97 -13.12 22.49
C SER A 98 8.08 -12.18 23.28
N TYR A 99 7.99 -10.91 22.88
CA TYR A 99 7.05 -9.96 23.47
C TYR A 99 5.61 -10.40 23.27
N ILE A 100 5.22 -10.75 22.04
CA ILE A 100 3.83 -11.14 21.73
C ILE A 100 3.40 -12.35 22.57
N LYS A 101 4.26 -13.37 22.70
CA LYS A 101 4.00 -14.55 23.53
C LYS A 101 3.91 -14.21 25.02
N ALA A 102 4.84 -13.39 25.53
CA ALA A 102 4.87 -12.99 26.92
C ALA A 102 3.65 -12.15 27.31
N GLU A 103 3.30 -11.16 26.48
CA GLU A 103 2.15 -10.28 26.68
C GLU A 103 0.82 -11.06 26.59
N ALA A 104 0.69 -11.97 25.62
CA ALA A 104 -0.48 -12.83 25.51
C ALA A 104 -0.68 -13.71 26.77
N SER A 105 0.41 -14.31 27.26
CA SER A 105 0.41 -15.12 28.48
C SER A 105 0.08 -14.29 29.72
N TYR A 106 0.65 -13.10 29.84
CA TYR A 106 0.36 -12.16 30.92
C TYR A 106 -1.13 -11.76 30.95
N ARG A 107 -1.67 -11.35 29.81
CA ARG A 107 -3.09 -10.95 29.70
C ARG A 107 -4.04 -12.11 29.94
N TYR A 108 -3.68 -13.32 29.54
CA TYR A 108 -4.46 -14.51 29.88
C TYR A 108 -4.45 -14.76 31.40
N LYS A 109 -3.26 -14.79 32.02
CA LYS A 109 -3.08 -15.03 33.46
C LYS A 109 -3.87 -14.06 34.34
N TYR A 110 -3.89 -12.78 33.98
CA TYR A 110 -4.56 -11.72 34.75
C TYR A 110 -5.96 -11.38 34.23
N ASN A 111 -6.52 -12.21 33.35
CA ASN A 111 -7.84 -12.02 32.74
C ASN A 111 -8.06 -10.61 32.15
N LEU A 112 -7.03 -10.06 31.50
CA LEU A 112 -7.10 -8.77 30.84
C LEU A 112 -7.68 -8.90 29.42
N GLY A 113 -8.26 -7.82 28.92
CA GLY A 113 -8.68 -7.71 27.52
C GLY A 113 -7.49 -7.83 26.56
N PRO A 114 -7.73 -8.05 25.25
CA PRO A 114 -6.65 -8.16 24.28
C PRO A 114 -5.88 -6.84 24.11
N TYR A 115 -4.56 -6.91 23.92
CA TYR A 115 -3.78 -5.78 23.41
C TYR A 115 -4.09 -5.61 21.93
N ARG A 116 -4.47 -4.41 21.51
CA ARG A 116 -4.72 -4.09 20.11
C ARG A 116 -3.93 -2.85 19.73
N ASP A 117 -2.91 -3.04 18.91
CA ASP A 117 -2.14 -1.96 18.31
C ASP A 117 -2.37 -1.98 16.80
N VAL A 118 -3.51 -1.41 16.42
CA VAL A 118 -4.00 -1.39 15.05
C VAL A 118 -3.75 -0.02 14.42
N PHE A 119 -3.64 0.01 13.10
CA PHE A 119 -3.70 1.28 12.38
C PHE A 119 -5.17 1.64 12.16
N VAL A 120 -5.58 2.82 12.63
CA VAL A 120 -6.95 3.31 12.39
C VAL A 120 -7.09 3.66 10.90
N PRO A 121 -8.11 3.15 10.18
CA PRO A 121 -8.40 3.59 8.82
C PRO A 121 -8.68 5.08 8.84
N LEU A 122 -7.94 5.86 8.04
CA LEU A 122 -8.28 7.25 7.77
C LEU A 122 -9.46 7.19 6.80
N TYR A 123 -10.67 7.41 7.31
CA TYR A 123 -11.87 7.60 6.50
C TYR A 123 -11.91 9.01 5.93
#